data_AF-A0A523H592-F1
#
_entry.id   AF-A0A523H592-F1
#
_cell.length_a   1.000
_cell.length_b   1.000
_cell.length_c   1.000
_cell.angle_alpha   90.00
_cell.angle_beta   90.00
_cell.angle_gamma   90.00
#
_symmetry.space_group_name_H-M   'P 1'
#
loop_
_entity.id
_entity.type
_entity.pdbx_description
1 polymer ?
#
loop_
_entity_poly.entity_id
_entity_poly.type
_entity_poly.pdbx_seq_one_letter_code
_entity_poly.pdbx_strand_id
1 'polypeptide(L)'
;MNLKEYIEMGEKAAGNQVKLANYLEQNDSNMRKMKQDKRGLPDPMCIKLAHLIGVDPLHVIAASNLVTEKNIARRKLLESCLITID
;
A
#
# COMPACT_ATOMS: atom_id res chain seq x y z
N MET A 1 -8.62 0.62 5.60
CA MET A 1 -7.19 0.30 5.75
C MET A 1 -6.32 1.34 5.07
N ASN A 2 -5.09 1.58 5.54
CA ASN A 2 -4.10 2.49 4.95
C ASN A 2 -2.86 1.73 4.40
N LEU A 3 -1.94 2.44 3.73
CA LEU A 3 -0.77 1.82 3.11
C LEU A 3 0.14 1.13 4.14
N LYS A 4 0.34 1.73 5.31
CA LYS A 4 1.15 1.14 6.39
C LYS A 4 0.60 -0.22 6.82
N GLU A 5 -0.71 -0.33 7.02
CA GLU A 5 -1.37 -1.58 7.41
C GLU A 5 -1.18 -2.68 6.35
N TYR A 6 -1.32 -2.35 5.06
CA TYR A 6 -1.03 -3.29 3.98
C TYR A 6 0.43 -3.74 3.96
N ILE A 7 1.37 -2.82 4.19
CA ILE A 7 2.79 -3.16 4.27
C ILE A 7 3.04 -4.09 5.46
N GLU A 8 2.49 -3.81 6.65
CA GLU A 8 2.64 -4.66 7.83
C GLU A 8 2.07 -6.07 7.63
N MET A 9 0.93 -6.20 6.92
CA MET A 9 0.42 -7.50 6.48
C MET A 9 1.38 -8.21 5.52
N GLY A 10 1.95 -7.47 4.58
CA GLY A 10 2.97 -7.99 3.67
C GLY A 10 4.22 -8.46 4.40
N GLU A 11 4.65 -7.74 5.44
CA GLU A 11 5.81 -8.08 6.26
C GLU A 11 5.57 -9.40 7.00
N LYS A 12 4.36 -9.56 7.54
CA LYS A 12 3.93 -10.81 8.18
C LYS A 12 3.88 -11.97 7.18
N ALA A 13 3.34 -11.76 5.98
CA ALA A 13 3.26 -12.78 4.94
C ALA A 13 4.65 -13.17 4.39
N ALA A 14 5.55 -12.20 4.21
CA ALA A 14 6.92 -12.44 3.73
C ALA A 14 7.88 -12.93 4.83
N GLY A 15 7.49 -12.78 6.10
CA GLY A 15 8.23 -13.19 7.30
C GLY A 15 9.13 -12.11 7.90
N ASN A 16 9.49 -11.06 7.17
CA ASN A 16 10.08 -9.83 7.71
C ASN A 16 10.11 -8.69 6.66
N GLN A 17 10.45 -7.48 7.11
CA GLN A 17 10.56 -6.28 6.26
C GLN A 17 11.58 -6.40 5.13
N VAL A 18 12.75 -7.03 5.37
CA VAL A 18 13.79 -7.16 4.35
C VAL A 18 13.32 -8.06 3.20
N LYS A 19 12.67 -9.18 3.52
CA LYS A 19 12.09 -10.09 2.52
C LYS A 19 10.97 -9.41 1.73
N LEU A 20 10.10 -8.66 2.40
CA LEU A 20 9.06 -7.89 1.70
C LEU A 20 9.67 -6.83 0.77
N ALA A 21 10.66 -6.08 1.25
CA ALA A 21 11.33 -5.06 0.46
C ALA A 21 11.93 -5.65 -0.83
N ASN A 22 12.63 -6.77 -0.72
CA ASN A 22 13.16 -7.50 -1.88
C ASN A 22 12.05 -7.97 -2.84
N TYR A 23 10.95 -8.52 -2.32
CA TYR A 23 9.82 -8.96 -3.13
C TYR A 23 9.13 -7.82 -3.89
N LEU A 24 9.03 -6.64 -3.25
CA LEU A 24 8.46 -5.42 -3.83
C LEU A 24 9.49 -4.56 -4.59
N GLU A 25 10.70 -5.07 -4.80
CA GLU A 25 11.79 -4.34 -5.49
C GLU A 25 12.04 -2.94 -4.89
N GLN A 26 11.89 -2.83 -3.56
CA GLN A 26 12.12 -1.61 -2.78
C GLN A 26 13.35 -1.75 -1.90
N ASN A 27 13.96 -0.61 -1.55
CA ASN A 27 14.99 -0.55 -0.51
C ASN A 27 14.39 -0.23 0.86
N ASP A 28 15.14 -0.52 1.93
CA ASP A 28 14.68 -0.31 3.32
C ASP A 28 14.28 1.15 3.61
N SER A 29 14.99 2.12 3.01
CA SER A 29 14.69 3.54 3.17
C SER A 29 13.31 3.90 2.62
N ASN A 30 12.96 3.39 1.44
CA ASN A 30 11.66 3.58 0.81
C ASN A 30 10.55 2.92 1.65
N MET A 31 10.78 1.71 2.15
CA MET A 31 9.81 1.00 3.00
C MET A 31 9.47 1.83 4.26
N ARG A 32 10.49 2.38 4.93
CA ARG A 32 10.29 3.26 6.10
C ARG A 32 9.52 4.52 5.74
N LYS A 33 9.82 5.16 4.61
CA LYS A 33 9.10 6.37 4.15
C LYS A 33 7.63 6.07 3.83
N MET A 34 7.32 4.90 3.27
CA MET A 34 5.95 4.47 3.00
C MET A 34 5.16 4.26 4.30
N LYS A 35 5.75 3.59 5.30
CA LYS A 35 5.12 3.41 6.63
C LYS A 35 4.99 4.71 7.45
N GLN A 36 5.63 5.79 7.02
CA GLN A 36 5.59 7.11 7.68
C GLN A 36 4.68 8.11 7.00
N ASP A 37 3.85 7.71 6.02
CA ASP A 37 2.96 8.71 5.42
C ASP A 37 3.66 9.57 4.35
N LYS A 38 4.94 9.29 4.02
CA LYS A 38 5.79 10.22 3.26
C LYS A 38 5.88 9.89 1.78
N ARG A 39 5.48 8.68 1.37
CA ARG A 39 5.59 8.21 -0.02
C ARG A 39 4.60 7.07 -0.28
N GLY A 40 3.92 7.11 -1.42
CA GLY A 40 3.19 5.95 -1.94
C GLY A 40 4.12 4.83 -2.44
N LEU A 41 3.55 3.65 -2.55
CA LEU A 41 4.13 2.50 -3.25
C LEU A 41 3.72 2.53 -4.74
N PRO A 42 4.63 2.27 -5.69
CA PRO A 42 4.27 2.23 -7.11
C PRO A 42 3.17 1.21 -7.42
N ASP A 43 2.26 1.51 -8.36
CA ASP A 43 1.09 0.67 -8.66
C ASP A 43 1.42 -0.80 -8.95
N PRO A 44 2.45 -1.15 -9.75
CA PRO A 44 2.81 -2.56 -9.97
C PRO A 44 3.18 -3.28 -8.67
N MET A 45 3.78 -2.56 -7.71
CA MET A 45 4.14 -3.11 -6.40
C MET A 45 2.95 -3.17 -5.45
N CYS A 46 1.97 -2.26 -5.58
CA CYS A 46 0.69 -2.38 -4.89
C CYS A 46 -0.04 -3.67 -5.31
N ILE A 47 -0.05 -3.98 -6.61
CA ILE A 47 -0.64 -5.23 -7.13
C ILE A 47 0.10 -6.46 -6.58
N LYS A 48 1.44 -6.46 -6.61
CA LYS A 48 2.24 -7.56 -6.00
C LYS A 48 1.95 -7.74 -4.52
N LEU A 49 1.85 -6.64 -3.77
CA LEU A 49 1.53 -6.66 -2.33
C LEU A 49 0.13 -7.22 -2.10
N ALA A 50 -0.85 -6.77 -2.88
CA ALA A 50 -2.23 -7.21 -2.79
C ALA A 50 -2.37 -8.73 -3.01
N HIS A 51 -1.70 -9.26 -4.05
CA HIS A 51 -1.67 -10.69 -4.32
C HIS A 51 -1.00 -11.49 -3.19
N LEU A 52 0.07 -10.96 -2.59
CA LEU A 52 0.77 -11.62 -1.49
C LEU A 52 -0.12 -11.78 -0.25
N ILE A 53 -0.99 -10.81 0.02
CA ILE A 53 -1.81 -10.76 1.25
C ILE A 53 -3.29 -11.08 1.02
N GLY A 54 -3.68 -11.40 -0.22
CA GLY A 54 -5.04 -11.84 -0.56
C GLY A 54 -6.12 -10.76 -0.45
N VAL A 55 -5.80 -9.52 -0.83
CA VAL A 55 -6.77 -8.39 -0.85
C VAL A 55 -6.94 -7.85 -2.27
N ASP A 56 -8.00 -7.06 -2.50
CA ASP A 56 -8.22 -6.39 -3.78
C ASP A 56 -7.06 -5.39 -4.08
N PRO A 57 -6.38 -5.50 -5.24
CA PRO A 57 -5.35 -4.56 -5.66
C PRO A 57 -5.80 -3.09 -5.66
N LEU A 58 -7.06 -2.81 -5.97
CA LEU A 58 -7.60 -1.45 -5.99
C LEU A 58 -7.55 -0.82 -4.61
N HIS A 59 -7.75 -1.60 -3.54
CA HIS A 59 -7.67 -1.08 -2.18
C HIS A 59 -6.24 -0.64 -1.82
N VAL A 60 -5.22 -1.42 -2.23
CA VAL A 60 -3.81 -1.11 -1.96
C VAL A 60 -3.36 0.09 -2.79
N ILE A 61 -3.74 0.15 -4.07
CA ILE A 61 -3.47 1.29 -4.95
C ILE A 61 -4.11 2.56 -4.41
N ALA A 62 -5.38 2.49 -3.99
CA ALA A 62 -6.09 3.64 -3.44
C ALA A 62 -5.42 4.16 -2.16
N ALA A 63 -5.10 3.26 -1.24
CA ALA A 63 -4.38 3.60 -0.01
C ALA A 63 -3.00 4.20 -0.30
N SER A 64 -2.28 3.69 -1.30
CA SER A 64 -0.98 4.22 -1.73
C SER A 64 -1.08 5.64 -2.27
N ASN A 65 -2.05 5.91 -3.14
CA ASN A 65 -2.25 7.23 -3.74
C ASN A 65 -2.75 8.27 -2.73
N LEU A 66 -3.52 7.85 -1.72
CA LEU A 66 -3.99 8.72 -0.64
C LEU A 66 -2.87 9.32 0.22
N VAL A 67 -1.68 8.72 0.21
CA VAL A 67 -0.50 9.20 0.96
C VAL A 67 -0.09 10.61 0.53
N THR A 68 -0.12 10.89 -0.77
CA THR A 68 0.37 12.17 -1.33
C THR A 68 -0.72 13.01 -1.99
N GLU A 69 -1.92 12.49 -2.18
CA GLU A 69 -3.03 13.21 -2.81
C GLU A 69 -3.61 14.29 -1.89
N LYS A 70 -3.64 15.53 -2.39
CA LYS A 70 -4.11 16.72 -1.69
C LYS A 70 -5.45 17.22 -2.24
N ASN A 71 -5.80 16.85 -3.45
CA ASN A 71 -7.06 17.24 -4.07
C ASN A 71 -8.23 16.50 -3.40
N ILE A 72 -9.14 17.26 -2.77
CA ILE A 72 -10.25 16.72 -1.99
C ILE A 72 -11.16 15.81 -2.82
N ALA A 73 -11.47 16.16 -4.07
CA ALA A 73 -12.35 15.34 -4.91
C ALA A 73 -11.70 13.99 -5.25
N ARG A 74 -10.40 13.98 -5.56
CA ARG A 74 -9.65 12.75 -5.80
C ARG A 74 -9.51 11.92 -4.53
N ARG A 75 -9.25 12.54 -3.38
CA ARG A 75 -9.22 11.84 -2.10
C ARG A 75 -10.53 11.11 -1.83
N LYS A 76 -11.69 11.78 -2.00
CA LYS A 76 -13.01 11.15 -1.86
C LYS A 76 -13.20 9.96 -2.80
N LEU A 77 -12.76 10.08 -4.05
CA LEU A 77 -12.80 8.97 -5.01
C LEU A 77 -11.96 7.79 -4.53
N LEU A 78 -10.71 8.01 -4.10
CA LEU A 78 -9.83 6.95 -3.61
C LEU A 78 -10.33 6.35 -2.28
N GLU A 79 -10.86 7.17 -1.38
CA GLU A 79 -11.50 6.73 -0.13
C GLU A 79 -12.71 5.83 -0.41
N SER A 80 -13.49 6.12 -1.47
CA SER A 80 -14.61 5.25 -1.87
C SER A 80 -14.18 3.86 -2.32
N CYS A 81 -12.96 3.72 -2.85
CA CYS A 81 -12.37 2.43 -3.20
C CYS A 81 -11.96 1.59 -1.98
N LEU A 82 -12.01 2.12 -0.75
CA LEU A 82 -11.65 1.40 0.46
C LEU A 82 -12.87 0.85 1.22
N ILE A 83 -14.08 1.15 0.73
CA ILE A 83 -15.35 0.72 1.31
C ILE A 83 -15.75 -0.57 0.61
N THR A 84 -15.82 -1.68 1.35
CA THR A 84 -16.52 -2.88 0.89
C THR A 84 -18.02 -2.57 0.86
N ILE A 85 -18.63 -2.69 -0.32
CA ILE A 85 -20.09 -2.77 -0.43
C ILE A 85 -20.43 -4.22 -0.09
N ASP A 86 -21.00 -4.43 1.10
CA ASP A 86 -21.52 -5.72 1.56
C ASP A 86 -22.75 -6.17 0.73
#